data_AF-A0A6G7Y6J0-F1
#
_entry.id   AF-A0A6G7Y6J0-F1
#
_cell.length_a   1.000
_cell.length_b   1.000
_cell.length_c   1.000
_cell.angle_alpha   90.00
_cell.angle_beta   90.00
_cell.angle_gamma   90.00
#
_symmetry.space_group_name_H-M   'P 1'
#
loop_
_entity.id
_entity.type
_entity.pdbx_description
1 polymer ?
#
loop_
_entity_poly.entity_id
_entity_poly.type
_entity_poly.pdbx_seq_one_letter_code
_entity_poly.pdbx_strand_id
1 'polypeptide(L)' 'MEDTRDDVEDVGGPLTDVPLILEDLLCQIEELRATDGDVDVIADLLAQVELLQGR' A
#
# COMPACT_ATOMS: atom_id res chain seq x y z
N MET A 1 -22.54 22.47 -18.96
CA MET A 1 -23.27 21.19 -18.91
C MET A 1 -22.47 20.23 -19.76
N GLU A 2 -22.28 18.99 -19.30
CA GLU A 2 -21.22 18.02 -19.64
C GLU A 2 -20.01 18.23 -18.71
N ASP A 3 -19.97 17.72 -17.46
CA ASP A 3 -20.11 16.34 -16.93
C ASP A 3 -19.02 15.35 -17.38
N THR A 4 -18.21 15.00 -16.38
CA THR A 4 -17.41 13.78 -16.16
C THR A 4 -16.19 13.47 -17.02
N ARG A 5 -15.00 13.68 -16.45
CA ARG A 5 -13.87 12.75 -16.60
C ARG A 5 -12.89 12.85 -15.43
N ASP A 6 -13.10 11.98 -14.45
CA ASP A 6 -12.07 11.32 -13.65
C ASP A 6 -11.04 12.20 -12.91
N ASP A 7 -11.54 13.06 -12.02
CA ASP A 7 -10.83 13.35 -10.76
C ASP A 7 -11.40 12.41 -9.69
N VAL A 8 -11.16 11.10 -9.85
CA VAL A 8 -11.37 10.10 -8.78
C VAL A 8 -10.06 9.99 -7.97
N GLU A 9 -9.47 11.13 -7.62
CA GLU A 9 -8.39 11.19 -6.61
C GLU A 9 -8.88 11.84 -5.30
N ASP A 10 -10.20 12.01 -5.15
CA ASP A 10 -10.85 12.41 -3.88
C ASP A 10 -11.84 11.32 -3.46
N VAL A 11 -11.34 10.10 -3.20
CA VAL A 11 -12.17 9.04 -2.60
C VAL A 11 -11.59 8.59 -1.28
N GLY A 12 -12.01 9.33 -0.27
CA GLY A 12 -12.10 8.85 1.09
C GLY A 12 -10.93 9.31 1.93
N GLY A 13 -11.27 10.02 3.00
CA GLY A 13 -10.31 10.54 3.97
C GLY A 13 -9.46 9.45 4.65
N PRO A 14 -8.71 9.81 5.70
CA PRO A 14 -7.55 9.07 6.24
C PRO A 14 -7.81 7.65 6.77
N LEU A 15 -8.99 7.08 6.56
CA LEU A 15 -9.42 5.74 6.94
C LEU A 15 -9.57 4.78 5.75
N THR A 16 -9.67 5.25 4.50
CA THR A 16 -9.74 4.40 3.29
C THR A 16 -8.37 4.10 2.67
N ASP A 17 -7.34 4.87 3.02
CA ASP A 17 -5.98 4.62 2.54
C ASP A 17 -5.34 3.39 3.19
N VAL A 18 -5.69 3.04 4.43
CA VAL A 18 -5.06 1.93 5.16
C VAL A 18 -5.09 0.60 4.42
N PRO A 19 -6.24 0.12 3.87
CA PRO A 19 -6.26 -1.10 3.08
C PRO A 19 -5.44 -0.98 1.79
N LEU A 20 -5.48 0.16 1.09
CA LEU A 20 -4.68 0.39 -0.12
C LEU A 20 -3.18 0.41 0.16
N ILE A 21 -2.75 1.03 1.26
CA ILE A 21 -1.37 1.04 1.72
C ILE A 21 -0.91 -0.38 2.05
N LEU A 22 -1.78 -1.19 2.67
CA LEU A 22 -1.46 -2.58 3.00
C LEU A 22 -1.26 -3.42 1.73
N GLU A 23 -2.14 -3.26 0.74
CA GLU A 23 -2.03 -3.94 -0.56
C GLU A 23 -0.74 -3.55 -1.30
N ASP A 24 -0.38 -2.27 -1.28
CA ASP A 24 0.86 -1.76 -1.88
C ASP A 24 2.11 -2.35 -1.20
N LEU A 25 2.16 -2.34 0.14
CA LEU A 25 3.27 -2.91 0.91
C LEU A 25 3.46 -4.41 0.64
N LEU A 26 2.36 -5.17 0.57
CA LEU A 26 2.42 -6.61 0.25
C LEU A 26 2.93 -6.85 -1.18
N CYS A 27 2.54 -6.00 -2.13
CA CYS A 27 3.03 -6.04 -3.51
C CYS A 27 4.54 -5.79 -3.57
N GLN A 28 5.04 -4.77 -2.86
CA GLN A 28 6.47 -4.47 -2.78
C GLN A 28 7.28 -5.62 -2.16
N ILE A 29 6.76 -6.26 -1.11
CA ILE A 29 7.38 -7.43 -0.50
C ILE A 29 7.47 -8.59 -1.51
N GLU A 30 6.40 -8.83 -2.28
CA GLU A 30 6.38 -9.91 -3.27
C GLU A 30 7.37 -9.64 -4.42
N GLU A 31 7.45 -8.39 -4.90
CA GLU A 31 8.44 -7.97 -5.91
C GLU A 31 9.88 -8.14 -5.41
N LEU A 32 10.17 -7.69 -4.20
CA LEU A 32 11.49 -7.85 -3.59
C LEU A 32 11.85 -9.32 -3.39
N ARG A 33 10.90 -10.16 -2.95
CA ARG A 33 11.15 -11.61 -2.84
C ARG A 33 11.37 -12.27 -4.20
N ALA A 34 10.71 -11.79 -5.26
CA ALA A 34 10.88 -12.32 -6.61
C ALA A 34 12.22 -11.91 -7.24
N THR A 35 12.80 -10.78 -6.84
CA THR A 35 14.04 -10.22 -7.38
C THR A 35 15.29 -10.53 -6.56
N ASP A 36 15.18 -11.37 -5.51
CA ASP A 36 16.23 -11.56 -4.50
C ASP A 36 16.67 -10.21 -3.89
N GLY A 37 15.67 -9.35 -3.65
CA GLY A 37 15.81 -8.04 -3.04
C GLY A 37 16.25 -8.11 -1.58
N ASP A 38 16.59 -6.93 -1.06
CA ASP A 38 17.24 -6.80 0.23
C ASP A 38 16.36 -7.31 1.37
N VAL A 39 16.89 -8.25 2.18
CA VAL A 39 16.13 -8.92 3.25
C VAL A 39 15.78 -7.93 4.36
N ASP A 40 16.63 -6.93 4.61
CA ASP A 40 16.35 -5.87 5.57
C ASP A 40 15.15 -5.01 5.14
N VAL A 41 15.01 -4.73 3.83
CA VAL A 41 13.89 -3.96 3.29
C VAL A 41 12.59 -4.76 3.37
N ILE A 42 12.63 -6.06 3.05
CA ILE A 42 11.47 -6.94 3.20
C ILE A 42 11.01 -7.01 4.67
N ALA A 43 11.96 -7.07 5.61
CA ALA A 43 11.66 -7.08 7.04
C ALA A 43 11.02 -5.76 7.51
N ASP A 44 11.50 -4.63 7.01
CA ASP A 44 10.94 -3.31 7.31
C ASP A 44 9.50 -3.16 6.78
N LEU A 45 9.25 -3.57 5.54
CA LEU A 45 7.91 -3.54 4.94
C LEU A 45 6.92 -4.44 5.70
N LEU A 46 7.35 -5.63 6.14
CA LEU A 46 6.53 -6.52 6.97
C LEU A 46 6.19 -5.89 8.33
N ALA A 47 7.15 -5.18 8.95
CA ALA A 47 6.91 -4.46 10.19
C ALA A 47 5.90 -3.31 10.01
N GLN A 48 5.92 -2.62 8.85
CA GLN A 48 4.94 -1.60 8.51
C GLN A 48 3.53 -2.19 8.32
N VAL A 49 3.42 -3.35 7.65
CA VAL A 49 2.15 -4.11 7.52
C VAL A 49 1.60 -4.48 8.89
N GLU A 50 2.43 -5.01 9.79
CA GLU A 50 2.02 -5.38 11.15
C GLU A 50 1.56 -4.17 11.97
N LEU A 51 2.25 -3.02 11.83
CA LEU A 51 1.90 -1.77 12.49
C LEU A 51 0.54 -1.23 12.01
N LEU A 52 0.22 -1.39 10.73
CA LEU A 52 -1.06 -0.99 10.14
C LEU A 52 -2.20 -1.96 10.51
N GLN A 53 -1.92 -3.25 10.67
CA GLN A 53 -2.89 -4.27 11.09
C GLN A 53 -3.20 -4.26 12.59
N GLY A 54 -2.24 -3.86 13.42
CA GLY A 54 -2.34 -3.84 14.88
C GLY A 54 -2.96 -2.58 15.48
N ARG A 55 -3.54 -1.69 14.66
CA ARG A 55 -4.07 -0.38 15.06
C ARG A 55 -5.60 -0.32 14.96
#